data_AF-A0A1V2GCN6-F1
#
_entry.id   AF-A0A1V2GCN6-F1
#
_cell.length_a   1.000
_cell.length_b   1.000
_cell.length_c   1.000
_cell.angle_alpha   90.00
_cell.angle_beta   90.00
_cell.angle_gamma   90.00
#
_symmetry.space_group_name_H-M   'P 1'
#
loop_
_entity.id
_entity.type
_entity.pdbx_description
1 polymer ?
#
loop_
_entity_poly.entity_id
_entity_poly.type
_entity_poly.pdbx_seq_one_letter_code
_entity_poly.pdbx_strand_id
1 'polypeptide(L)'
;MLELLFLLLPVAAAYGWYMGRRSAQQNKQDEANRLSRDYVAGVNFLLSNQQDKAVDLFLDMLKEDTGTVEAHLTLGNLFRSRGEVDRAIRIHQTLMESASLTYEQRLLAIQQLGRDYMAAGLYDRAEDMFNQLTDETDFRIGALQQLLQIYQATSEWQKAIDVAERLVKLGKDKQRVEIAHFYCELALQHM
;
A
#
# COMPACT_ATOMS: atom_id res chain seq x y z
N MET A 1 -25.10 -9.72 -59.14
CA MET A 1 -23.65 -9.76 -58.79
C MET A 1 -23.30 -8.72 -57.72
N LEU A 2 -23.87 -7.51 -57.71
CA LEU A 2 -23.60 -6.47 -56.69
C LEU A 2 -24.16 -6.77 -55.28
N GLU A 3 -25.26 -7.51 -55.16
CA GLU A 3 -25.90 -7.78 -53.86
C GLU A 3 -25.05 -8.65 -52.91
N LEU A 4 -24.23 -9.56 -53.46
CA LEU A 4 -23.31 -10.40 -52.66
C LEU A 4 -22.22 -9.56 -51.99
N LEU A 5 -21.82 -8.46 -52.62
CA LEU A 5 -20.78 -7.57 -52.11
C LEU A 5 -21.27 -6.78 -50.88
N PHE A 6 -22.55 -6.39 -50.87
CA PHE A 6 -23.20 -5.76 -49.71
C PHE A 6 -23.37 -6.71 -48.53
N LEU A 7 -23.53 -8.02 -48.79
CA LEU A 7 -23.63 -9.05 -47.75
C LEU A 7 -22.27 -9.41 -47.13
N LEU A 8 -21.18 -9.27 -47.89
CA LEU A 8 -19.82 -9.55 -47.42
C LEU A 8 -19.25 -8.46 -46.50
N LEU A 9 -19.63 -7.19 -46.69
CA LEU A 9 -19.18 -6.06 -45.87
C LEU A 9 -19.43 -6.25 -44.35
N PRO A 10 -20.64 -6.57 -43.88
CA PRO A 10 -20.89 -6.77 -42.46
C PRO A 10 -20.17 -8.01 -41.89
N VAL A 11 -19.96 -9.06 -42.71
CA VAL A 11 -19.21 -10.26 -42.30
C VAL A 11 -17.72 -9.93 -42.12
N ALA A 12 -17.13 -9.17 -43.06
CA ALA A 12 -15.75 -8.72 -42.96
C ALA A 12 -15.55 -7.78 -41.76
N ALA A 13 -16.50 -6.87 -41.51
CA ALA A 13 -16.47 -5.99 -40.34
C ALA A 13 -16.58 -6.79 -39.02
N ALA A 14 -17.50 -7.77 -38.95
CA ALA A 14 -17.65 -8.63 -37.78
C ALA A 14 -16.39 -9.48 -37.52
N TYR A 15 -15.78 -10.03 -38.59
CA TYR A 15 -14.55 -10.80 -38.49
C TYR A 15 -13.36 -9.94 -38.07
N GLY A 16 -13.21 -8.75 -38.66
CA GLY A 16 -12.18 -7.77 -38.28
C GLY A 16 -12.32 -7.30 -36.82
N TRP A 17 -13.55 -7.05 -36.37
CA TRP A 17 -13.83 -6.72 -34.98
C TRP A 17 -13.53 -7.88 -34.02
N TYR A 18 -13.90 -9.12 -34.38
CA TYR A 18 -13.61 -10.30 -33.57
C TYR A 18 -12.10 -10.57 -33.46
N MET A 19 -11.38 -10.52 -34.60
CA MET A 19 -9.92 -10.68 -34.61
C MET A 19 -9.22 -9.54 -33.86
N GLY A 20 -9.65 -8.30 -34.06
CA GLY A 20 -9.12 -7.14 -33.35
C GLY A 20 -9.33 -7.24 -31.83
N ARG A 21 -10.54 -7.59 -31.39
CA ARG A 21 -10.85 -7.78 -29.95
C ARG A 21 -10.06 -8.93 -29.35
N ARG A 22 -9.94 -10.06 -30.07
CA ARG A 22 -9.17 -11.22 -29.60
C ARG A 22 -7.67 -10.92 -29.52
N SER A 23 -7.11 -10.23 -30.52
CA SER A 23 -5.71 -9.79 -30.51
C SER A 23 -5.45 -8.79 -29.38
N ALA A 24 -6.32 -7.79 -29.19
CA ALA A 24 -6.20 -6.86 -28.08
C ALA A 24 -6.28 -7.57 -26.71
N GLN A 25 -7.12 -8.59 -26.59
CA GLN A 25 -7.24 -9.37 -25.35
C GLN A 25 -6.04 -10.30 -25.13
N GLN A 26 -5.46 -10.88 -26.18
CA GLN A 26 -4.19 -11.62 -26.10
C GLN A 26 -3.03 -10.72 -25.68
N ASN A 27 -2.87 -9.55 -26.31
CA ASN A 27 -1.82 -8.60 -25.97
C ASN A 27 -1.91 -8.17 -24.49
N LYS A 28 -3.11 -7.88 -23.98
CA LYS A 28 -3.33 -7.57 -22.56
C LYS A 28 -2.94 -8.73 -21.64
N GLN A 29 -3.23 -9.97 -22.04
CA GLN A 29 -2.88 -11.15 -21.25
C GLN A 29 -1.36 -11.37 -21.23
N ASP A 30 -0.69 -11.19 -22.36
CA ASP A 30 0.76 -11.33 -22.48
C ASP A 30 1.49 -10.25 -21.66
N GLU A 31 0.97 -9.02 -21.67
CA GLU A 31 1.47 -7.92 -20.84
C GLU A 31 1.30 -8.21 -19.35
N ALA A 32 0.12 -8.66 -18.91
CA ALA A 32 -0.12 -9.06 -17.52
C ALA A 32 0.79 -10.22 -17.07
N ASN A 33 1.02 -11.20 -17.96
CA ASN A 33 1.92 -12.31 -17.71
C ASN A 33 3.38 -11.84 -17.59
N ARG A 34 3.81 -10.89 -18.42
CA ARG A 34 5.15 -10.27 -18.34
C ARG A 34 5.34 -9.59 -16.99
N LEU A 35 4.38 -8.77 -16.57
CA LEU A 35 4.43 -8.07 -15.28
C LEU A 35 4.50 -9.00 -14.08
N SER A 36 3.71 -10.08 -14.09
CA SER A 36 3.77 -11.11 -13.05
C SER A 36 5.15 -11.77 -12.98
N ARG A 37 5.76 -12.07 -14.13
CA ARG A 37 7.11 -12.65 -14.18
C ARG A 37 8.18 -11.70 -13.66
N ASP A 38 8.12 -10.43 -14.04
CA ASP A 38 9.09 -9.42 -13.61
C ASP A 38 8.97 -9.14 -12.12
N TYR A 39 7.73 -9.07 -11.59
CA TYR A 39 7.50 -8.99 -10.15
C TYR A 39 8.13 -10.18 -9.41
N VAL A 40 7.86 -11.41 -9.86
CA VAL A 40 8.43 -12.62 -9.24
C VAL A 40 9.96 -12.63 -9.31
N ALA A 41 10.54 -12.18 -10.42
CA ALA A 41 11.98 -12.03 -10.55
C ALA A 41 12.55 -11.00 -9.55
N GLY A 42 11.88 -9.86 -9.38
CA GLY A 42 12.24 -8.84 -8.39
C GLY A 42 12.22 -9.38 -6.96
N VAL A 43 11.16 -10.10 -6.60
CA VAL A 43 11.06 -10.76 -5.29
C VAL A 43 12.16 -11.81 -5.11
N ASN A 44 12.47 -12.61 -6.12
CA ASN A 44 13.56 -13.58 -6.05
C ASN A 44 14.93 -12.93 -5.83
N PHE A 45 15.18 -11.75 -6.41
CA PHE A 45 16.39 -10.98 -6.11
C PHE A 45 16.43 -10.55 -4.65
N LEU A 46 15.31 -10.10 -4.06
CA LEU A 46 15.24 -9.78 -2.63
C LEU A 46 15.53 -10.99 -1.75
N LEU A 47 14.94 -12.15 -2.07
CA LEU A 47 15.18 -13.40 -1.35
C LEU A 47 16.63 -13.89 -1.46
N SER A 48 17.30 -13.55 -2.57
CA SER A 48 18.71 -13.87 -2.81
C SER A 48 19.68 -12.80 -2.30
N ASN A 49 19.19 -11.84 -1.51
CA ASN A 49 19.94 -10.69 -0.99
C ASN A 49 20.59 -9.81 -2.08
N GLN A 50 20.07 -9.83 -3.30
CA GLN A 50 20.51 -9.00 -4.43
C GLN A 50 19.61 -7.77 -4.55
N GLN A 51 19.55 -6.97 -3.48
CA GLN A 51 18.58 -5.89 -3.36
C GLN A 51 18.71 -4.80 -4.43
N ASP A 52 19.93 -4.46 -4.87
CA ASP A 52 20.11 -3.40 -5.89
C ASP A 52 19.52 -3.80 -7.24
N LYS A 53 19.66 -5.07 -7.64
CA LYS A 53 19.02 -5.59 -8.85
C LYS A 53 17.50 -5.61 -8.73
N ALA A 54 16.98 -5.89 -7.53
CA ALA A 54 15.55 -5.81 -7.27
C ALA A 54 15.04 -4.37 -7.40
N VAL A 55 15.80 -3.39 -6.87
CA VAL A 55 15.49 -1.96 -7.03
C VAL A 55 15.43 -1.57 -8.50
N ASP A 56 16.46 -1.91 -9.27
CA ASP A 56 16.52 -1.56 -10.70
C ASP A 56 15.33 -2.15 -11.47
N LEU A 57 15.04 -3.44 -11.25
CA LEU A 57 13.91 -4.11 -11.90
C LEU A 57 12.56 -3.49 -11.53
N PHE A 58 12.32 -3.23 -10.24
CA PHE A 58 11.08 -2.59 -9.82
C PHE A 58 10.96 -1.16 -10.35
N LEU A 59 12.06 -0.38 -10.38
CA LEU A 59 12.05 0.97 -10.96
C LEU A 59 11.71 0.95 -12.44
N ASP A 60 12.21 -0.03 -13.20
CA ASP A 60 11.89 -0.16 -14.61
C ASP A 60 10.42 -0.55 -14.81
N MET A 61 9.86 -1.44 -13.98
CA MET A 61 8.42 -1.70 -13.98
C MET A 61 7.58 -0.43 -13.72
N LEU A 62 8.03 0.46 -12.83
CA LEU A 62 7.32 1.72 -12.55
C LEU A 62 7.40 2.72 -13.71
N LYS A 63 8.56 2.85 -14.38
CA LYS A 63 8.75 3.79 -15.50
C LYS A 63 7.87 3.48 -16.70
N GLU A 64 7.62 2.19 -16.95
CA GLU A 64 6.77 1.77 -18.06
C GLU A 64 5.28 2.03 -17.81
N ASP A 65 4.90 2.59 -16.64
CA ASP A 65 3.51 2.75 -16.16
C ASP A 65 2.72 1.43 -16.18
N THR A 66 3.46 0.32 -16.21
CA THR A 66 2.95 -1.04 -16.18
C THR A 66 3.13 -1.67 -14.80
N GLY A 67 3.74 -0.94 -13.86
CA GLY A 67 4.02 -1.39 -12.50
C GLY A 67 2.76 -1.77 -11.74
N THR A 68 2.79 -2.92 -11.08
CA THR A 68 1.69 -3.37 -10.23
C THR A 68 1.68 -2.61 -8.90
N VAL A 69 0.54 -2.62 -8.21
CA VAL A 69 0.42 -2.07 -6.84
C VAL A 69 1.45 -2.73 -5.91
N GLU A 70 1.65 -4.04 -6.06
CA GLU A 70 2.59 -4.84 -5.28
C GLU A 70 4.05 -4.41 -5.52
N ALA A 71 4.41 -4.03 -6.75
CA ALA A 71 5.74 -3.51 -7.06
C ALA A 71 6.00 -2.18 -6.34
N HIS A 72 5.03 -1.26 -6.35
CA HIS A 72 5.13 0.02 -5.61
C HIS A 72 5.28 -0.23 -4.10
N LEU A 73 4.44 -1.08 -3.52
CA LEU A 73 4.48 -1.40 -2.09
C LEU A 73 5.83 -2.04 -1.70
N THR A 74 6.32 -2.97 -2.52
CA THR A 74 7.60 -3.66 -2.27
C THR A 74 8.77 -2.69 -2.35
N LEU A 75 8.80 -1.84 -3.38
CA LEU A 75 9.88 -0.89 -3.57
C LEU A 75 9.90 0.20 -2.49
N GLY A 76 8.73 0.74 -2.12
CA GLY A 76 8.62 1.71 -1.03
C GLY A 76 9.10 1.12 0.30
N ASN A 77 8.69 -0.11 0.62
CA ASN A 77 9.15 -0.83 1.81
C ASN A 77 10.68 -1.04 1.84
N LEU A 78 11.27 -1.31 0.67
CA LEU A 78 12.72 -1.49 0.53
C LEU A 78 13.48 -0.18 0.74
N PHE A 79 13.00 0.94 0.21
CA PHE A 79 13.62 2.24 0.48
C PHE A 79 13.52 2.63 1.96
N ARG A 80 12.37 2.38 2.59
CA ARG A 80 12.21 2.62 4.03
C ARG A 80 13.20 1.78 4.85
N SER A 81 13.38 0.50 4.54
CA SER A 81 14.32 -0.36 5.29
C SER A 81 15.79 0.01 5.12
N ARG A 82 16.14 0.69 4.02
CA ARG A 82 17.47 1.26 3.78
C ARG A 82 17.70 2.63 4.45
N GLY A 83 16.68 3.19 5.09
CA GLY A 83 16.71 4.55 5.63
C GLY A 83 16.49 5.64 4.57
N GLU A 84 16.18 5.28 3.32
CA GLU A 84 15.85 6.22 2.24
C GLU A 84 14.37 6.64 2.34
N VAL A 85 13.96 7.14 3.51
CA VAL A 85 12.55 7.34 3.87
C VAL A 85 11.84 8.31 2.94
N ASP A 86 12.50 9.39 2.50
CA ASP A 86 11.90 10.36 1.56
C ASP A 86 11.52 9.74 0.22
N ARG A 87 12.28 8.74 -0.25
CA ARG A 87 11.95 8.01 -1.48
C ARG A 87 10.76 7.09 -1.26
N ALA A 88 10.69 6.42 -0.11
CA ALA A 88 9.56 5.57 0.25
C ALA A 88 8.24 6.38 0.28
N ILE A 89 8.26 7.54 0.95
CA ILE A 89 7.11 8.46 1.03
C ILE A 89 6.64 8.82 -0.38
N ARG A 90 7.55 9.25 -1.26
CA ARG A 90 7.19 9.63 -2.64
C ARG A 90 6.53 8.49 -3.40
N ILE A 91 7.08 7.28 -3.32
CA ILE A 91 6.53 6.11 -4.02
C ILE A 91 5.12 5.77 -3.53
N HIS A 92 4.90 5.75 -2.21
CA HIS A 92 3.57 5.44 -1.68
C HIS A 92 2.57 6.60 -1.88
N GLN A 93 3.01 7.86 -1.92
CA GLN A 93 2.17 9.00 -2.32
C GLN A 93 1.73 8.89 -3.79
N THR A 94 2.65 8.61 -4.70
CA THR A 94 2.31 8.39 -6.12
C THR A 94 1.36 7.22 -6.28
N LEU A 95 1.56 6.13 -5.54
CA LEU A 95 0.62 5.00 -5.53
C LEU A 95 -0.79 5.45 -5.07
N MET A 96 -0.86 6.29 -4.03
CA MET A 96 -2.11 6.78 -3.46
C MET A 96 -2.93 7.68 -4.38
N GLU A 97 -2.25 8.41 -5.26
CA GLU A 97 -2.84 9.26 -6.29
C GLU A 97 -3.43 8.45 -7.46
N SER A 98 -3.09 7.16 -7.57
CA SER A 98 -3.60 6.29 -8.62
C SER A 98 -5.12 6.07 -8.50
N ALA A 99 -5.83 6.34 -9.60
CA ALA A 99 -7.28 6.22 -9.69
C ALA A 99 -7.78 4.76 -9.75
N SER A 100 -6.89 3.79 -9.97
CA SER A 100 -7.23 2.38 -10.20
C SER A 100 -7.14 1.48 -8.97
N LEU A 101 -6.81 2.04 -7.79
CA LEU A 101 -6.71 1.26 -6.55
C LEU A 101 -8.06 0.68 -6.13
N THR A 102 -8.08 -0.62 -5.83
CA THR A 102 -9.20 -1.21 -5.10
C THR A 102 -9.27 -0.64 -3.68
N TYR A 103 -10.40 -0.84 -3.01
CA TYR A 103 -10.57 -0.39 -1.63
C TYR A 103 -9.50 -0.98 -0.70
N GLU A 104 -9.28 -2.29 -0.76
CA GLU A 104 -8.26 -2.96 0.07
C GLU A 104 -6.84 -2.47 -0.25
N GLN A 105 -6.51 -2.26 -1.53
CA GLN A 105 -5.22 -1.72 -1.93
C GLN A 105 -5.01 -0.30 -1.42
N ARG A 106 -6.08 0.51 -1.39
CA ARG A 106 -6.05 1.85 -0.79
C ARG A 106 -5.74 1.78 0.70
N LEU A 107 -6.38 0.89 1.45
CA LEU A 107 -6.10 0.69 2.87
C LEU A 107 -4.65 0.25 3.12
N LEU A 108 -4.12 -0.66 2.30
CA LEU A 108 -2.71 -1.06 2.34
C LEU A 108 -1.77 0.10 2.08
N ALA A 109 -2.06 0.93 1.07
CA ALA A 109 -1.24 2.10 0.75
C ALA A 109 -1.26 3.14 1.88
N ILE A 110 -2.42 3.41 2.49
CA ILE A 110 -2.54 4.28 3.69
C ILE A 110 -1.68 3.72 4.82
N GLN A 111 -1.74 2.41 5.08
CA GLN A 111 -0.94 1.78 6.14
C GLN A 111 0.56 1.93 5.87
N GLN A 112 1.01 1.72 4.63
CA GLN A 112 2.43 1.86 4.30
C GLN A 112 2.90 3.31 4.39
N LEU A 113 2.10 4.26 3.93
CA LEU A 113 2.45 5.68 4.01
C LEU A 113 2.51 6.16 5.47
N GLY A 114 1.60 5.69 6.33
CA GLY A 114 1.68 5.94 7.78
C GLY A 114 2.98 5.41 8.40
N ARG A 115 3.43 4.22 7.98
CA ARG A 115 4.73 3.65 8.42
C ARG A 115 5.93 4.43 7.91
N ASP A 116 5.85 4.98 6.70
CA ASP A 116 6.91 5.85 6.18
C ASP A 116 7.00 7.16 6.99
N TYR A 117 5.86 7.77 7.30
CA TYR A 117 5.83 8.96 8.14
C TYR A 117 6.35 8.70 9.55
N MET A 118 6.04 7.53 10.14
CA MET A 118 6.66 7.08 11.39
C MET A 118 8.19 7.01 11.29
N ALA A 119 8.70 6.40 10.22
CA ALA A 119 10.14 6.28 9.99
C ALA A 119 10.83 7.65 9.77
N ALA A 120 10.09 8.64 9.25
CA ALA A 120 10.56 10.01 9.08
C ALA A 120 10.40 10.87 10.34
N GLY A 121 9.75 10.38 11.40
CA GLY A 121 9.41 11.17 12.59
C GLY A 121 8.29 12.19 12.37
N LEU A 122 7.53 12.07 11.28
CA LEU A 122 6.41 12.95 10.93
C LEU A 122 5.13 12.45 11.59
N TYR A 123 5.06 12.53 12.93
CA TYR A 123 4.01 11.89 13.72
C TYR A 123 2.59 12.39 13.40
N ASP A 124 2.39 13.70 13.20
CA ASP A 124 1.07 14.25 12.86
C ASP A 124 0.49 13.62 11.58
N ARG A 125 1.33 13.50 10.54
CA ARG A 125 0.92 12.88 9.27
C ARG A 125 0.71 11.38 9.40
N ALA A 126 1.50 10.72 10.25
CA ALA A 126 1.31 9.30 10.54
C ALA A 126 -0.01 9.05 11.27
N GLU A 127 -0.35 9.90 12.26
CA GLU A 127 -1.62 9.86 13.00
C GLU A 127 -2.81 9.99 12.04
N ASP A 128 -2.78 10.95 11.12
CA ASP A 128 -3.82 11.12 10.09
C ASP A 128 -4.03 9.87 9.23
N MET A 129 -2.94 9.19 8.85
CA MET A 129 -3.02 7.96 8.06
C MET A 129 -3.60 6.81 8.88
N PHE A 130 -3.13 6.60 10.11
CA PHE A 130 -3.61 5.49 10.94
C PHE A 130 -5.04 5.68 11.44
N ASN A 131 -5.48 6.92 11.68
CA ASN A 131 -6.86 7.21 12.08
C ASN A 131 -7.89 6.71 11.05
N GLN A 132 -7.59 6.85 9.76
CA GLN A 132 -8.42 6.33 8.65
C GLN A 132 -8.58 4.81 8.67
N LEU A 133 -7.69 4.09 9.34
CA LEU A 133 -7.69 2.62 9.39
C LEU A 133 -8.35 2.06 10.66
N THR A 134 -8.72 2.91 11.62
CA THR A 134 -9.20 2.43 12.93
C THR A 134 -10.57 1.78 12.88
N ASP A 135 -11.37 2.06 11.86
CA ASP A 135 -12.68 1.45 11.67
C ASP A 135 -12.66 0.22 10.74
N GLU A 136 -11.53 -0.07 10.11
CA GLU A 136 -11.35 -1.19 9.19
C GLU A 136 -10.97 -2.47 9.93
N THR A 137 -11.82 -3.50 9.90
CA THR A 137 -11.65 -4.73 10.72
C THR A 137 -10.25 -5.33 10.65
N ASP A 138 -9.70 -5.49 9.44
CA ASP A 138 -8.41 -6.15 9.22
C ASP A 138 -7.20 -5.26 9.57
N PHE A 139 -7.39 -3.94 9.61
CA PHE A 139 -6.33 -2.96 9.86
C PHE A 139 -6.38 -2.35 11.25
N ARG A 140 -7.55 -2.41 11.92
CA ARG A 140 -7.87 -1.72 13.18
C ARG A 140 -6.84 -1.96 14.27
N ILE A 141 -6.50 -3.22 14.53
CA ILE A 141 -5.54 -3.54 15.61
C ILE A 141 -4.17 -2.95 15.29
N GLY A 142 -3.68 -3.12 14.06
CA GLY A 142 -2.39 -2.59 13.64
C GLY A 142 -2.34 -1.06 13.70
N ALA A 143 -3.40 -0.39 13.24
CA ALA A 143 -3.52 1.07 13.29
C ALA A 143 -3.52 1.59 14.72
N LEU A 144 -4.31 1.00 15.62
CA LEU A 144 -4.34 1.37 17.03
C LEU A 144 -2.97 1.16 17.72
N GLN A 145 -2.24 0.11 17.37
CA GLN A 145 -0.89 -0.11 17.90
C GLN A 145 0.09 0.98 17.43
N GLN A 146 -0.01 1.43 16.19
CA GLN A 146 0.82 2.52 15.67
C GLN A 146 0.44 3.87 16.31
N LEU A 147 -0.85 4.16 16.45
CA LEU A 147 -1.33 5.37 17.16
C LEU A 147 -0.87 5.40 18.62
N LEU A 148 -0.89 4.25 19.31
CA LEU A 148 -0.38 4.15 20.67
C LEU A 148 1.12 4.50 20.74
N GLN A 149 1.92 4.03 19.78
CA GLN A 149 3.34 4.40 19.69
C GLN A 149 3.53 5.89 19.44
N ILE A 150 2.70 6.50 18.58
CA ILE A 150 2.73 7.95 18.33
C ILE A 150 2.46 8.71 19.61
N TYR A 151 1.34 8.43 20.29
CA TYR A 151 0.95 9.18 21.49
C TYR A 151 1.90 8.99 22.66
N GLN A 152 2.57 7.84 22.77
CA GLN A 152 3.67 7.66 23.72
C GLN A 152 4.88 8.54 23.36
N ALA A 153 5.26 8.58 22.08
CA ALA A 153 6.40 9.38 21.62
C ALA A 153 6.14 10.90 21.75
N THR A 154 4.89 11.34 21.57
CA THR A 154 4.49 12.76 21.69
C THR A 154 4.03 13.15 23.10
N SER A 155 4.05 12.20 24.05
CA SER A 155 3.55 12.41 25.43
C SER A 155 2.08 12.86 25.51
N GLU A 156 1.26 12.44 24.55
CA GLU A 156 -0.19 12.68 24.53
C GLU A 156 -0.92 11.61 25.35
N TRP A 157 -0.71 11.62 26.66
CA TRP A 157 -1.11 10.51 27.54
C TRP A 157 -2.61 10.21 27.53
N GLN A 158 -3.47 11.23 27.43
CA GLN A 158 -4.91 11.01 27.36
C GLN A 158 -5.31 10.21 26.11
N LYS A 159 -4.77 10.57 24.94
CA LYS A 159 -5.04 9.83 23.69
C LYS A 159 -4.42 8.42 23.74
N ALA A 160 -3.24 8.27 24.37
CA ALA A 160 -2.61 6.97 24.56
C ALA A 160 -3.49 6.02 25.40
N ILE A 161 -4.09 6.53 26.49
CA ILE A 161 -5.05 5.78 27.32
C ILE A 161 -6.26 5.35 26.50
N ASP A 162 -6.89 6.28 25.78
CA ASP A 162 -8.10 6.00 24.98
C ASP A 162 -7.84 4.89 23.95
N VAL A 163 -6.71 4.95 23.25
CA VAL A 163 -6.31 3.92 22.27
C VAL A 163 -5.98 2.59 22.94
N ALA A 164 -5.26 2.61 24.06
CA ALA A 164 -4.92 1.41 24.81
C ALA A 164 -6.19 0.71 25.35
N GLU A 165 -7.20 1.45 25.81
CA GLU A 165 -8.48 0.89 26.22
C GLU A 165 -9.23 0.22 25.05
N ARG A 166 -9.21 0.84 23.86
CA ARG A 166 -9.76 0.22 22.64
C ARG A 166 -9.05 -1.10 22.32
N LEU A 167 -7.71 -1.14 22.45
CA LEU A 167 -6.93 -2.37 22.25
C LEU A 167 -7.28 -3.46 23.27
N VAL A 168 -7.48 -3.10 24.53
CA VAL A 168 -7.93 -4.03 25.58
C VAL A 168 -9.30 -4.62 25.25
N LYS A 169 -10.26 -3.80 24.78
CA LYS A 169 -11.57 -4.28 24.33
C LYS A 169 -11.48 -5.26 23.14
N LEU A 170 -10.41 -5.18 22.36
CA LEU A 170 -10.09 -6.11 21.26
C LEU A 170 -9.25 -7.32 21.70
N GLY A 171 -9.16 -7.60 23.00
CA GLY A 171 -8.46 -8.76 23.56
C GLY A 171 -6.96 -8.58 23.74
N LYS A 172 -6.44 -7.35 23.67
CA LYS A 172 -5.04 -7.05 23.98
C LYS A 172 -4.91 -6.65 25.45
N ASP A 173 -5.04 -7.62 26.35
CA ASP A 173 -5.07 -7.36 27.80
C ASP A 173 -3.74 -6.86 28.38
N LYS A 174 -2.61 -7.08 27.68
CA LYS A 174 -1.28 -6.60 28.12
C LYS A 174 -1.24 -5.07 28.28
N GLN A 175 -2.02 -4.35 27.50
CA GLN A 175 -2.13 -2.89 27.51
C GLN A 175 -2.69 -2.35 28.84
N ARG A 176 -3.32 -3.16 29.69
CA ARG A 176 -3.79 -2.72 31.02
C ARG A 176 -2.65 -2.21 31.91
N VAL A 177 -1.46 -2.81 31.79
CA VAL A 177 -0.28 -2.36 32.55
C VAL A 177 0.20 -1.01 32.02
N GLU A 178 0.25 -0.85 30.70
CA GLU A 178 0.63 0.40 30.06
C GLU A 178 -0.32 1.55 30.41
N ILE A 179 -1.63 1.30 30.46
CA ILE A 179 -2.63 2.29 30.90
C ILE A 179 -2.32 2.82 32.30
N ALA A 180 -1.96 1.95 33.24
CA ALA A 180 -1.58 2.38 34.59
C ALA A 180 -0.35 3.29 34.58
N HIS A 181 0.65 2.98 33.74
CA HIS A 181 1.81 3.85 33.55
C HIS A 181 1.42 5.21 32.95
N PHE A 182 0.52 5.25 31.95
CA PHE A 182 0.08 6.52 31.35
C PHE A 182 -0.67 7.40 32.34
N TYR A 183 -1.47 6.83 33.25
CA TYR A 183 -2.10 7.61 34.32
C TYR A 183 -1.07 8.23 35.29
N CYS A 184 0.03 7.53 35.58
CA CYS A 184 1.13 8.09 36.37
C CYS A 184 1.80 9.26 35.64
N GLU A 185 2.11 9.11 34.35
CA GLU A 185 2.72 10.17 33.53
C GLU A 185 1.80 11.39 33.39
N LEU A 186 0.49 11.16 33.18
CA LEU A 186 -0.51 12.22 33.14
C LEU A 186 -0.59 12.99 34.47
N ALA A 187 -0.56 12.28 35.61
CA ALA A 187 -0.54 12.91 36.92
C ALA A 187 0.71 13.78 37.12
N LEU A 188 1.89 13.31 36.69
CA LEU A 188 3.14 14.06 36.75
C LEU A 188 3.10 15.33 35.88
N GLN A 189 2.43 15.30 34.73
CA GLN A 189 2.31 16.46 33.84
C GLN A 189 1.42 17.59 34.43
N HIS A 190 0.51 17.24 35.33
CA HIS A 190 -0.41 18.17 35.99
C HIS A 190 0.05 18.66 37.36
N MET A 191 1.23 18.22 37.83
CA MET A 191 1.88 18.71 39.05
C MET A 191 2.78 19.93 38.76
#